data_AF-A0AAV7C0G6-F1
#
_entry.id   AF-A0AAV7C0G6-F1
#
_cell.length_a   1.000
_cell.length_b   1.000
_cell.length_c   1.000
_cell.angle_alpha   90.00
_cell.angle_beta   90.00
_cell.angle_gamma   90.00
#
_symmetry.space_group_name_H-M   'P 1'
#
loop_
_entity.id
_entity.type
_entity.pdbx_description
1 polymer ?
#
loop_
_entity_poly.entity_id
_entity_poly.type
_entity_poly.pdbx_seq_one_letter_code
_entity_poly.pdbx_strand_id
1 'polypeptide(L)'
;MIAICLWWALITLWAQVCGVQGREKCGNPLLGPRGFNPPRPSVCSLRCATLTYYRLLAGERRGSVLFTEATKNSEYYCWFLSQKCQDEEILEMAFVMLDASLLFCQIIINPHGSDQQQLNADVKERKLLSPLCGQRFDVTLPFQKAQNAAEFCIQPVCPDKGTENVEEAASKLCPPFLVTLWYTQPGA
;
A
#
# COMPACT_ATOMS: atom_id res chain seq x y z
N MET A 1 -44.45 -2.80 -44.49
CA MET A 1 -44.04 -3.35 -43.17
C MET A 1 -42.58 -3.84 -43.21
N ILE A 2 -41.61 -2.97 -43.52
CA ILE A 2 -40.17 -3.32 -43.51
C ILE A 2 -39.34 -2.30 -42.71
N ALA A 3 -39.88 -1.11 -42.41
CA ALA A 3 -39.17 -0.03 -41.75
C ALA A 3 -38.99 -0.17 -40.22
N ILE A 4 -39.58 -1.20 -39.58
CA ILE A 4 -39.54 -1.34 -38.11
C ILE A 4 -38.40 -2.28 -37.65
N CYS A 5 -37.87 -3.12 -38.54
CA CYS A 5 -36.81 -4.07 -38.16
C CYS A 5 -35.41 -3.46 -38.14
N LEU A 6 -35.17 -2.37 -38.88
CA LEU A 6 -33.84 -1.73 -38.94
C LEU A 6 -33.53 -0.87 -37.70
N TRP A 7 -34.55 -0.51 -36.91
CA TRP A 7 -34.37 0.31 -35.72
C TRP A 7 -33.91 -0.49 -34.50
N TRP A 8 -34.24 -1.78 -34.43
CA TRP A 8 -33.76 -2.65 -33.34
C TRP A 8 -32.31 -3.13 -33.55
N ALA A 9 -31.86 -3.28 -34.80
CA ALA A 9 -30.50 -3.73 -35.11
C ALA A 9 -29.42 -2.68 -34.79
N LEU A 10 -29.76 -1.39 -34.83
CA LEU A 10 -28.84 -0.29 -34.47
C LEU A 10 -28.70 -0.09 -32.96
N ILE A 11 -29.69 -0.50 -32.17
CA ILE A 11 -29.66 -0.39 -30.70
C ILE A 11 -28.83 -1.54 -30.09
N THR A 12 -28.82 -2.73 -30.70
CA THR A 12 -28.02 -3.86 -30.20
C THR A 12 -26.53 -3.73 -30.50
N LEU A 13 -26.12 -2.96 -31.52
CA LEU A 13 -24.71 -2.83 -31.90
C LEU A 13 -23.91 -1.85 -31.02
N TRP A 14 -24.58 -1.02 -30.21
CA TRP A 14 -23.93 -0.07 -29.30
C TRP A 14 -23.79 -0.57 -27.85
N ALA A 15 -24.35 -1.74 -27.52
CA ALA A 15 -24.22 -2.31 -26.17
C ALA A 15 -22.90 -3.08 -25.94
N GLN A 16 -22.05 -3.25 -26.96
CA GLN A 16 -20.87 -4.13 -26.91
C GLN A 16 -19.52 -3.41 -26.82
N VAL A 17 -19.49 -2.10 -26.58
CA VAL A 17 -18.23 -1.30 -26.50
C VAL A 17 -17.96 -0.70 -25.10
N CYS A 18 -18.76 -1.03 -24.10
CA CYS A 18 -18.40 -0.78 -22.69
C CYS A 18 -18.26 -2.09 -21.93
N GLY A 19 -17.30 -2.91 -22.36
CA GLY A 19 -16.66 -3.91 -21.50
C GLY A 19 -15.77 -3.22 -20.45
N VAL A 20 -16.35 -2.32 -19.65
CA VAL A 20 -15.77 -1.96 -18.36
C VAL A 20 -16.09 -3.15 -17.45
N GLN A 21 -15.21 -4.15 -17.49
CA GLN A 21 -15.23 -5.29 -16.60
C GLN A 21 -15.09 -4.74 -15.18
N GLY A 22 -16.25 -4.56 -14.55
CA GLY A 22 -16.38 -3.93 -13.26
C GLY A 22 -15.75 -4.82 -12.20
N ARG A 23 -14.75 -4.26 -11.52
CA ARG A 23 -14.53 -4.39 -10.08
C ARG A 23 -14.76 -5.79 -9.51
N GLU A 24 -13.77 -6.67 -9.65
CA GLU A 24 -13.51 -7.57 -8.53
C GLU A 24 -12.82 -6.76 -7.44
N LYS A 25 -13.62 -6.55 -6.40
CA LYS A 25 -13.28 -5.87 -5.15
C LYS A 25 -11.95 -6.45 -4.66
N CYS A 26 -10.99 -5.60 -4.27
CA CYS A 26 -10.00 -6.02 -3.28
C CYS A 26 -10.79 -6.74 -2.19
N GLY A 27 -10.47 -8.00 -1.91
CA GLY A 27 -11.17 -8.76 -0.89
C GLY A 27 -11.32 -7.87 0.34
N ASN A 28 -12.56 -7.69 0.81
CA ASN A 28 -12.83 -6.83 1.96
C ASN A 28 -11.75 -7.15 3.01
N PRO A 29 -10.91 -6.18 3.41
CA PRO A 29 -9.84 -6.45 4.37
C PRO A 29 -10.37 -7.08 5.67
N LEU A 30 -11.67 -6.90 5.94
CA LEU A 30 -12.44 -7.45 7.04
C LEU A 30 -12.58 -8.99 7.05
N LEU A 31 -12.16 -9.68 5.99
CA LEU A 31 -12.20 -11.15 5.90
C LEU A 31 -10.79 -11.67 5.59
N GLY A 32 -9.81 -11.26 6.40
CA GLY A 32 -8.58 -12.04 6.52
C GLY A 32 -8.87 -13.46 7.03
N PRO A 33 -7.86 -14.34 7.09
CA PRO A 33 -8.01 -15.67 7.71
C PRO A 33 -8.77 -15.53 9.04
N ARG A 34 -9.80 -16.38 9.24
CA ARG A 34 -10.83 -16.26 10.30
C ARG A 34 -10.30 -15.56 11.56
N GLY A 35 -10.76 -14.33 11.81
CA GLY A 35 -10.42 -13.56 13.01
C GLY A 35 -9.46 -12.39 12.83
N PHE A 36 -8.88 -12.18 11.64
CA PHE A 36 -8.04 -11.01 11.38
C PHE A 36 -8.87 -9.76 11.04
N ASN A 37 -8.90 -8.80 11.96
CA ASN A 37 -9.40 -7.44 11.71
C ASN A 37 -8.21 -6.53 11.40
N PRO A 38 -8.00 -6.11 10.14
CA PRO A 38 -6.94 -5.18 9.83
C PRO A 38 -7.18 -3.85 10.57
N PRO A 39 -6.10 -3.14 10.94
CA PRO A 39 -6.23 -1.84 11.55
C PRO A 39 -7.02 -0.90 10.62
N ARG A 40 -7.90 -0.09 11.23
CA ARG A 40 -8.67 0.91 10.47
C ARG A 40 -7.71 1.94 9.88
N PRO A 41 -7.86 2.32 8.60
CA PRO A 41 -7.04 3.38 8.02
C PRO A 41 -7.18 4.69 8.82
N SER A 42 -6.04 5.24 9.24
CA SER A 42 -5.91 6.56 9.81
C SER A 42 -6.12 7.66 8.77
N VAL A 43 -6.33 8.88 9.25
CA VAL A 43 -6.42 10.08 8.39
C VAL A 43 -5.15 10.27 7.55
N CYS A 44 -3.99 9.87 8.06
CA CYS A 44 -2.72 10.00 7.36
C CYS A 44 -2.64 9.07 6.15
N SER A 45 -2.92 7.78 6.34
CA SER A 45 -2.91 6.80 5.26
C SER A 45 -3.99 7.13 4.22
N LEU A 46 -5.18 7.58 4.65
CA LEU A 46 -6.24 8.02 3.74
C LEU A 46 -5.86 9.25 2.91
N ARG A 47 -5.24 10.26 3.53
CA ARG A 47 -4.75 11.45 2.82
C ARG A 47 -3.71 11.05 1.76
N CYS A 48 -2.82 10.13 2.11
CA CYS A 48 -1.80 9.63 1.21
C CYS A 48 -2.34 8.78 0.08
N ALA A 49 -3.30 7.90 0.37
CA ALA A 49 -4.02 7.14 -0.64
C ALA A 49 -4.72 8.09 -1.62
N THR A 50 -5.37 9.14 -1.12
CA THR A 50 -6.04 10.16 -1.95
C THR A 50 -5.05 10.87 -2.89
N LEU A 51 -3.93 11.37 -2.37
CA LEU A 51 -2.91 12.04 -3.18
C LEU A 51 -2.29 11.09 -4.22
N THR A 52 -2.04 9.85 -3.83
CA THR A 52 -1.47 8.82 -4.72
C THR A 52 -2.46 8.45 -5.82
N TYR A 53 -3.74 8.32 -5.48
CA TYR A 53 -4.81 8.03 -6.43
C TYR A 53 -4.93 9.11 -7.51
N TYR A 54 -4.90 10.39 -7.15
CA TYR A 54 -4.90 11.47 -8.13
C TYR A 54 -3.71 11.40 -9.10
N ARG A 55 -2.52 11.01 -8.59
CA ARG A 55 -1.33 10.87 -9.43
C ARG A 55 -1.37 9.65 -10.32
N LEU A 56 -1.98 8.55 -9.87
CA LEU A 56 -2.22 7.37 -10.71
C LEU A 56 -3.14 7.70 -11.87
N LEU A 57 -4.25 8.40 -11.60
CA LEU A 57 -5.18 8.84 -12.64
C LEU A 57 -4.52 9.76 -13.67
N ALA A 58 -3.64 10.67 -13.22
CA ALA A 58 -2.91 11.57 -14.11
C ALA A 58 -1.81 10.87 -14.93
N GLY A 59 -1.27 9.75 -14.42
CA GLY A 59 -0.14 9.04 -15.02
C GLY A 59 -0.51 7.84 -15.89
N GLU A 60 -1.81 7.58 -16.08
CA GLU A 60 -2.37 6.49 -16.90
C GLU A 60 -1.74 5.10 -16.61
N ARG A 61 -1.31 4.87 -15.37
CA ARG A 61 -0.73 3.59 -14.95
C ARG A 61 -1.83 2.58 -14.67
N ARG A 62 -1.63 1.36 -15.19
CA ARG A 62 -2.45 0.18 -14.84
C ARG A 62 -1.80 -0.53 -13.67
N GLY A 63 -2.52 -0.64 -12.56
CA GLY A 63 -2.07 -1.31 -11.36
C GLY A 63 -2.92 -0.96 -10.16
N SER A 64 -2.76 -1.71 -9.08
CA SER A 64 -3.41 -1.45 -7.80
C SER A 64 -2.38 -0.96 -6.79
N VAL A 65 -2.83 -0.05 -5.92
CA VAL A 65 -2.02 0.41 -4.78
C VAL A 65 -2.79 0.11 -3.50
N LEU A 66 -2.12 -0.58 -2.58
CA LEU A 66 -2.65 -0.90 -1.27
C LEU A 66 -1.91 -0.09 -0.21
N PHE A 67 -2.69 0.44 0.74
CA PHE A 67 -2.19 1.14 1.93
C PHE A 67 -2.63 0.35 3.16
N THR A 68 -1.67 -0.13 3.93
CA THR A 68 -1.94 -0.97 5.09
C THR A 68 -1.25 -0.40 6.31
N GLU A 69 -1.99 -0.16 7.38
CA GLU A 69 -1.38 0.31 8.63
C GLU A 69 -0.71 -0.83 9.38
N ALA A 70 0.37 -0.50 10.08
CA ALA A 70 1.04 -1.46 10.92
C ALA A 70 0.19 -1.79 12.16
N THR A 71 0.28 -3.04 12.59
CA THR A 71 -0.05 -3.41 13.96
C THR A 71 1.17 -3.14 14.83
N LYS A 72 1.01 -2.36 15.90
CA LYS A 72 2.09 -2.09 16.85
C LYS A 72 2.21 -3.25 17.84
N ASN A 73 3.41 -3.81 17.98
CA ASN A 73 3.73 -4.81 18.99
C ASN A 73 5.02 -4.40 19.73
N SER A 74 4.87 -3.87 20.95
CA SER A 74 5.97 -3.33 21.76
C SER A 74 6.76 -2.24 21.00
N GLU A 75 7.91 -2.59 20.43
CA GLU A 75 8.82 -1.70 19.68
C GLU A 75 8.75 -1.90 18.15
N TYR A 76 7.91 -2.84 17.70
CA TYR A 76 7.83 -3.27 16.31
C TYR A 76 6.52 -2.86 15.65
N TYR A 77 6.60 -2.67 14.34
CA TYR A 77 5.47 -2.40 13.47
C TYR A 77 5.38 -3.51 12.43
N CYS A 78 4.27 -4.25 12.44
CA CYS A 78 4.11 -5.45 11.64
C CYS A 78 2.91 -5.37 10.70
N TRP A 79 3.05 -6.01 9.53
CA TRP A 79 2.00 -6.19 8.54
C TRP A 79 1.86 -7.66 8.20
N PHE A 80 0.63 -8.14 8.10
CA PHE A 80 0.35 -9.47 7.59
C PHE A 80 0.56 -9.51 6.08
N LEU A 81 1.29 -10.51 5.59
CA LEU A 81 1.69 -10.60 4.19
C LEU A 81 0.66 -11.26 3.27
N SER A 82 -0.44 -11.76 3.82
CA SER A 82 -1.56 -12.34 3.06
C SER A 82 -2.39 -11.30 2.28
N GLN A 83 -1.79 -10.17 1.91
CA GLN A 83 -2.46 -9.01 1.31
C GLN A 83 -2.11 -8.90 -0.17
N LYS A 84 -2.62 -9.81 -0.98
CA LYS A 84 -2.70 -9.63 -2.44
C LYS A 84 -4.08 -9.13 -2.80
N CYS A 85 -4.16 -8.20 -3.75
CA CYS A 85 -5.43 -7.72 -4.27
C CYS A 85 -6.02 -8.71 -5.28
N GLN A 86 -5.19 -9.28 -6.16
CA GLN A 86 -5.54 -10.32 -7.13
C GLN A 86 -4.41 -11.37 -7.27
N ASP A 87 -4.77 -12.60 -7.64
CA ASP A 87 -3.78 -13.69 -7.82
C ASP A 87 -2.84 -13.47 -9.02
N GLU A 88 -3.29 -12.70 -10.01
CA GLU A 88 -2.58 -12.40 -11.27
C GLU A 88 -1.74 -11.11 -11.22
N GLU A 89 -1.67 -10.50 -10.05
CA GLU A 89 -0.91 -9.27 -9.83
C GLU A 89 0.51 -9.56 -9.33
N ILE A 90 1.48 -8.87 -9.90
CA ILE A 90 2.89 -8.98 -9.52
C ILE A 90 3.29 -7.72 -8.76
N LEU A 91 3.96 -7.92 -7.62
CA LEU A 91 4.46 -6.82 -6.80
C LEU A 91 5.54 -6.05 -7.57
N GLU A 92 5.26 -4.79 -7.90
CA GLU A 92 6.22 -3.88 -8.53
C GLU A 92 7.10 -3.22 -7.48
N MET A 93 6.48 -2.70 -6.41
CA MET A 93 7.16 -1.92 -5.40
C MET A 93 6.51 -2.08 -4.02
N ALA A 94 7.31 -2.00 -2.97
CA ALA A 94 6.83 -1.90 -1.59
C ALA A 94 7.60 -0.81 -0.85
N PHE A 95 6.87 0.04 -0.13
CA PHE A 95 7.42 1.15 0.64
C PHE A 95 6.85 1.18 2.05
N VAL A 96 7.70 1.41 3.04
CA VAL A 96 7.22 1.84 4.37
C VAL A 96 7.23 3.36 4.42
N MET A 97 6.15 3.93 4.93
CA MET A 97 6.00 5.35 5.20
C MET A 97 6.02 5.58 6.71
N LEU A 98 6.96 6.39 7.17
CA LEU A 98 7.04 6.90 8.53
C LEU A 98 6.63 8.36 8.58
N ASP A 99 6.10 8.80 9.71
CA ASP A 99 5.71 10.20 9.92
C ASP A 99 6.86 11.17 9.62
N ALA A 100 6.53 12.35 9.07
CA ALA A 100 7.51 13.37 8.74
C ALA A 100 8.22 13.96 9.96
N SER A 101 7.75 13.75 11.19
CA SER A 101 8.47 14.11 12.42
C SER A 101 9.59 13.14 12.76
N LEU A 102 9.59 11.93 12.18
CA LEU A 102 10.62 10.91 12.35
C LEU A 102 11.78 11.08 11.35
N LEU A 103 12.09 12.34 10.99
CA LEU A 103 13.24 12.64 10.13
C LEU A 103 14.51 12.08 10.75
N PHE A 104 15.34 11.47 9.91
CA PHE A 104 16.63 10.85 10.25
C PHE A 104 16.53 9.49 10.95
N CYS A 105 15.34 8.96 11.13
CA CYS A 105 15.20 7.58 11.57
C CYS A 105 15.59 6.62 10.44
N GLN A 106 16.14 5.48 10.85
CA GLN A 106 16.38 4.33 9.99
C GLN A 106 15.38 3.25 10.34
N ILE A 107 15.19 2.28 9.46
CA ILE A 107 14.38 1.11 9.79
C ILE A 107 15.26 -0.14 9.79
N ILE A 108 15.02 -1.00 10.76
CA ILE A 108 15.54 -2.36 10.81
C ILE A 108 14.43 -3.30 10.36
N ILE A 109 14.73 -4.15 9.39
CA ILE A 109 13.86 -5.23 8.91
C ILE A 109 14.34 -6.54 9.55
N ASN A 110 13.39 -7.42 9.87
CA ASN A 110 13.65 -8.69 10.56
C ASN A 110 14.41 -8.50 11.88
N PRO A 111 13.89 -7.70 12.82
CA PRO A 111 14.62 -7.33 14.04
C PRO A 111 14.98 -8.52 14.95
N HIS A 112 14.33 -9.68 14.77
CA HIS A 112 14.61 -10.90 15.54
C HIS A 112 15.31 -12.00 14.70
N GLY A 113 15.62 -11.73 13.43
CA GLY A 113 16.21 -12.69 12.52
C GLY A 113 17.72 -12.55 12.41
N SER A 114 18.40 -13.61 11.94
CA SER A 114 19.83 -13.58 11.62
C SER A 114 20.17 -12.74 10.38
N ASP A 115 19.18 -12.45 9.54
CA ASP A 115 19.30 -11.61 8.34
C ASP A 115 18.68 -10.22 8.59
N GLN A 116 19.19 -9.55 9.62
CA GLN A 116 18.77 -8.20 9.97
C GLN A 116 19.28 -7.22 8.92
N GLN A 117 18.36 -6.44 8.32
CA GLN A 117 18.72 -5.45 7.31
C GLN A 117 18.34 -4.05 7.77
N GLN A 118 19.32 -3.16 7.79
CA GLN A 118 19.10 -1.75 8.09
C GLN A 118 18.93 -0.96 6.79
N LEU A 119 17.87 -0.15 6.73
CA LEU A 119 17.56 0.70 5.59
C LEU A 119 17.51 2.17 6.00
N ASN A 120 18.10 2.98 5.13
CA ASN A 120 17.96 4.42 5.16
C ASN A 120 16.74 4.86 4.36
N ALA A 121 16.28 6.07 4.65
CA ALA A 121 15.21 6.68 3.88
C ALA A 121 15.60 6.79 2.40
N ASP A 122 14.65 6.51 1.53
CA ASP A 122 14.81 6.61 0.10
C ASP A 122 14.76 8.07 -0.33
N VAL A 123 15.89 8.56 -0.84
CA VAL A 123 16.08 9.93 -1.31
C VAL A 123 15.62 10.09 -2.77
N LYS A 124 15.46 8.99 -3.52
CA LYS A 124 15.14 9.08 -4.96
C LYS A 124 13.70 9.52 -5.15
N GLU A 125 13.43 10.69 -5.72
CA GLU A 125 12.04 11.06 -6.00
C GLU A 125 11.37 10.04 -6.93
N ARG A 126 10.38 9.30 -6.41
CA ARG A 126 9.40 8.60 -7.25
C ARG A 126 8.13 9.41 -7.24
N LYS A 127 7.67 9.81 -8.43
CA LYS A 127 6.51 10.71 -8.61
C LYS A 127 5.22 10.15 -8.03
N LEU A 128 5.12 8.84 -7.75
CA LEU A 128 3.88 8.22 -7.30
C LEU A 128 3.46 8.66 -5.89
N LEU A 129 4.38 8.64 -4.92
CA LEU A 129 4.08 8.98 -3.53
C LEU A 129 4.47 10.44 -3.25
N SER A 130 3.59 11.16 -2.55
CA SER A 130 3.85 12.55 -2.19
C SER A 130 4.89 12.63 -1.07
N PRO A 131 5.85 13.58 -1.10
CA PRO A 131 6.71 13.87 0.05
C PRO A 131 5.90 14.24 1.31
N LEU A 132 4.67 14.73 1.13
CA LEU A 132 3.73 15.03 2.23
C LEU A 132 3.23 13.78 2.95
N CYS A 133 3.54 12.58 2.45
CA CYS A 133 3.16 11.32 3.08
C CYS A 133 4.13 10.82 4.14
N GLY A 134 5.20 11.58 4.37
CA GLY A 134 6.22 11.23 5.33
C GLY A 134 7.48 10.66 4.69
N GLN A 135 8.36 10.16 5.54
CA GLN A 135 9.64 9.61 5.13
C GLN A 135 9.44 8.20 4.58
N ARG A 136 9.98 7.97 3.37
CA ARG A 136 9.82 6.72 2.63
C ARG A 136 11.02 5.82 2.79
N PHE A 137 10.79 4.51 2.87
CA PHE A 137 11.82 3.48 2.84
C PHE A 137 11.44 2.45 1.78
N ASP A 138 12.31 2.22 0.78
CA ASP A 138 12.08 1.18 -0.24
C ASP A 138 12.36 -0.19 0.38
N VAL A 139 11.30 -0.95 0.61
CA VAL A 139 11.34 -2.29 1.20
C VAL A 139 11.01 -3.37 0.17
N THR A 140 11.05 -3.05 -1.13
CA THR A 140 10.61 -3.96 -2.20
C THR A 140 11.31 -5.31 -2.13
N LEU A 141 12.65 -5.34 -2.07
CA LEU A 141 13.42 -6.59 -2.03
C LEU A 141 13.20 -7.37 -0.72
N PRO A 142 13.32 -6.77 0.48
CA PRO A 142 13.00 -7.46 1.72
C PRO A 142 11.57 -8.01 1.78
N PHE A 143 10.59 -7.24 1.30
CA PHE A 143 9.19 -7.63 1.28
C PHE A 143 8.95 -8.80 0.32
N GLN A 144 9.58 -8.81 -0.86
CA GLN A 144 9.54 -9.93 -1.80
C GLN A 144 10.11 -11.22 -1.18
N LYS A 145 11.27 -11.14 -0.51
CA LYS A 145 11.86 -12.28 0.20
C LYS A 145 10.94 -12.81 1.31
N ALA A 146 10.20 -11.91 1.95
CA ALA A 146 9.30 -12.26 3.04
C ALA A 146 7.95 -12.83 2.57
N GLN A 147 7.62 -12.89 1.27
CA GLN A 147 6.26 -13.29 0.81
C GLN A 147 5.75 -14.64 1.34
N ASN A 148 6.65 -15.56 1.72
CA ASN A 148 6.28 -16.86 2.30
C ASN A 148 6.15 -16.83 3.84
N ALA A 149 6.45 -15.71 4.48
CA ALA A 149 6.29 -15.49 5.91
C ALA A 149 4.85 -15.04 6.24
N ALA A 150 4.46 -15.21 7.50
CA ALA A 150 3.15 -14.75 7.97
C ALA A 150 3.09 -13.20 8.07
N GLU A 151 4.18 -12.60 8.51
CA GLU A 151 4.27 -11.18 8.84
C GLU A 151 5.57 -10.57 8.31
N PHE A 152 5.52 -9.27 8.03
CA PHE A 152 6.66 -8.42 7.75
C PHE A 152 6.73 -7.36 8.84
N CYS A 153 7.83 -7.31 9.58
CA CYS A 153 7.97 -6.42 10.72
C CYS A 153 9.20 -5.52 10.57
N ILE A 154 9.07 -4.29 11.07
CA ILE A 154 10.16 -3.35 11.17
C ILE A 154 10.32 -2.79 12.58
N GLN A 155 11.51 -2.28 12.88
CA GLN A 155 11.81 -1.45 14.04
C GLN A 155 12.39 -0.11 13.56
N PRO A 156 11.68 1.01 13.78
CA PRO A 156 12.26 2.34 13.59
C PRO A 156 13.34 2.59 14.64
N VAL A 157 14.51 3.05 14.20
CA VAL A 157 15.63 3.45 15.07
C VAL A 157 15.97 4.89 14.76
N CYS A 158 15.72 5.76 15.74
CA CYS A 158 15.96 7.19 15.62
C CYS A 158 17.16 7.57 16.50
N PRO A 159 18.04 8.48 16.05
CA PRO A 159 19.05 9.04 16.94
C PRO A 159 18.34 9.76 18.10
N ASP A 160 18.75 9.47 19.34
CA ASP A 160 18.14 10.02 20.55
C ASP A 160 18.04 11.55 20.46
N LYS A 161 16.81 12.04 20.26
CA LYS A 161 16.48 13.44 20.46
C LYS A 161 16.04 13.54 21.91
N GLY A 162 16.95 14.04 22.75
CA GLY A 162 16.77 14.08 24.20
C GLY A 162 15.37 14.51 24.63
N THR A 163 14.78 13.68 25.49
CA THR A 163 13.74 14.01 26.47
C THR A 163 12.74 15.09 26.05
N GLU A 164 11.83 14.76 25.13
CA GLU A 164 10.54 15.43 25.03
C GLU A 164 9.49 14.33 24.99
N ASN A 165 8.51 14.37 25.90
CA ASN A 165 7.53 13.31 26.21
C ASN A 165 7.04 12.54 24.96
N VAL A 166 7.75 11.46 24.63
CA VAL A 166 7.61 10.71 23.38
C VAL A 166 6.23 10.07 23.26
N GLU A 167 5.59 9.74 24.40
CA GLU A 167 4.26 9.14 24.42
C GLU A 167 3.13 10.10 24.05
N GLU A 168 3.23 11.38 24.42
CA GLU A 168 2.21 12.39 24.10
C GLU A 168 2.36 12.90 22.65
N ALA A 169 3.60 12.95 22.15
CA ALA A 169 3.88 13.18 20.73
C ALA A 169 3.45 11.99 19.86
N ALA A 170 3.66 10.75 20.31
CA ALA A 170 3.31 9.53 19.58
C ALA A 170 1.80 9.39 19.31
N SER A 171 0.95 9.99 20.15
CA SER A 171 -0.50 10.05 19.93
C SER A 171 -0.90 10.97 18.76
N LYS A 172 0.01 11.86 18.32
CA LYS A 172 -0.16 12.77 17.17
C LYS A 172 0.58 12.29 15.91
N LEU A 173 1.47 11.32 16.04
CA LEU A 173 2.22 10.77 14.90
C LEU A 173 1.31 9.88 14.06
N CYS A 174 1.47 9.98 12.75
CA CYS A 174 0.87 9.01 11.85
C CYS A 174 1.45 7.62 12.14
N PRO A 175 0.60 6.58 12.32
CA PRO A 175 1.10 5.23 12.45
C PRO A 175 1.87 4.84 11.18
N PRO A 176 2.97 4.08 11.28
CA PRO A 176 3.65 3.55 10.11
C PRO A 176 2.68 2.78 9.22
N PHE A 177 2.75 3.03 7.91
CA PHE A 177 1.95 2.29 6.94
C PHE A 177 2.79 1.80 5.78
N LEU A 178 2.45 0.61 5.31
CA LEU A 178 3.03 -0.04 4.15
C LEU A 178 2.22 0.36 2.92
N VAL A 179 2.93 0.70 1.86
CA VAL A 179 2.37 0.97 0.54
C VAL A 179 2.93 -0.03 -0.45
N THR A 180 2.08 -0.85 -1.04
CA THR A 180 2.46 -1.80 -2.08
C THR A 180 1.80 -1.43 -3.40
N LEU A 181 2.60 -1.41 -4.47
CA LEU A 181 2.14 -1.22 -5.83
C LEU A 181 2.24 -2.55 -6.57
N TRP A 182 1.14 -2.93 -7.19
CA TRP A 182 1.01 -4.15 -7.96
C TRP A 182 0.62 -3.82 -9.39
N TYR A 183 1.15 -4.56 -10.35
CA TYR A 183 0.75 -4.43 -11.74
C TYR A 183 0.05 -5.72 -12.20
N THR A 184 -1.01 -5.54 -12.98
CA THR A 184 -1.69 -6.65 -13.66
C THR A 184 -0.90 -7.02 -14.90
N GLN A 185 -0.57 -8.29 -15.06
CA GLN A 185 0.09 -8.75 -16.28
C GLN A 185 -0.90 -8.69 -17.45
N PRO A 186 -0.57 -8.04 -18.59
CA PRO A 186 -1.46 -8.05 -19.75
C PRO A 186 -1.53 -9.47 -20.33
N GLY A 187 -2.72 -10.08 -20.30
CA GLY A 187 -2.99 -11.38 -20.94
C GLY A 187 -3.02 -12.60 -20.02
N ALA A 188 -3.21 -12.40 -18.71
CA ALA A 188 -3.73 -13.45 -17.83
C ALA A 188 -5.24 -13.67 -18.09
#